data_AF-A0A0S1XFH0-F1
#
_entry.id   AF-A0A0S1XFH0-F1
#
_cell.length_a   1.000
_cell.length_b   1.000
_cell.length_c   1.000
_cell.angle_alpha   90.00
_cell.angle_beta   90.00
_cell.angle_gamma   90.00
#
_symmetry.space_group_name_H-M   'P 1'
#
loop_
_entity.id
_entity.type
_entity.pdbx_description
1 polymer ?
#
loop_
_entity_poly.entity_id
_entity_poly.type
_entity_poly.pdbx_seq_one_letter_code
_entity_poly.pdbx_strand_id
1 'polypeptide(L)'
;MSKTVYLGKVVKDTGKPGLDNLREVRDICAEIINDYLKGKISYAKAMRRLNFLKTTVIKRDSKLEGKKRKAYAIVENFKKKLRKLREKVEKKKKANSKSRKKGKKGKRKR
;
A
#
# COMPACT_ATOMS: atom_id res chain seq x y z
N MET A 1 7.73 -14.76 -23.66
CA MET A 1 7.23 -13.81 -22.65
C MET A 1 7.93 -14.09 -21.33
N SER A 2 8.92 -13.27 -20.99
CA SER A 2 9.78 -13.43 -19.81
C SER A 2 9.02 -13.00 -18.53
N LYS A 3 9.27 -13.67 -17.40
CA LYS A 3 8.61 -13.43 -16.11
C LYS A 3 9.67 -12.97 -15.11
N THR A 4 9.58 -11.74 -14.63
CA THR A 4 10.52 -11.21 -13.62
C THR A 4 9.96 -11.44 -12.23
N VAL A 5 10.73 -12.11 -11.37
CA VAL A 5 10.38 -12.35 -9.97
C VAL A 5 10.94 -11.20 -9.14
N TYR A 6 10.08 -10.27 -8.71
CA TYR A 6 10.47 -9.21 -7.80
C TYR A 6 9.89 -9.50 -6.41
N LEU A 7 10.76 -9.71 -5.41
CA LEU A 7 10.36 -9.95 -4.01
C LEU A 7 9.35 -11.10 -3.83
N GLY A 8 9.46 -12.18 -4.63
CA GLY A 8 8.66 -13.41 -4.49
C GLY A 8 7.27 -13.40 -5.15
N LYS A 9 6.96 -12.45 -6.04
CA LYS A 9 5.77 -12.49 -6.90
C LYS A 9 6.15 -12.35 -8.38
N VAL A 10 5.40 -13.04 -9.23
CA VAL A 10 5.49 -12.94 -10.69
C VAL A 10 4.85 -11.62 -11.12
N VAL A 11 5.67 -10.72 -11.66
CA VAL A 11 5.22 -9.45 -12.25
C VAL A 11 5.36 -9.56 -13.77
N LYS A 12 4.43 -8.93 -14.50
CA LYS A 12 4.46 -8.89 -15.97
C LYS A 12 5.70 -8.10 -16.39
N ASP A 13 6.62 -8.76 -17.09
CA ASP A 13 7.87 -8.13 -17.53
C ASP A 13 7.55 -7.03 -18.54
N THR A 14 7.91 -5.80 -18.19
CA THR A 14 7.75 -4.61 -19.04
C THR A 14 8.91 -4.45 -20.03
N GLY A 15 9.87 -5.39 -20.05
CA GLY A 15 10.90 -5.49 -21.08
C GLY A 15 12.03 -4.47 -20.98
N LYS A 16 12.13 -3.73 -19.86
CA LYS A 16 13.23 -2.78 -19.63
C LYS A 16 13.83 -3.00 -18.23
N PRO A 17 15.14 -3.31 -18.12
CA PRO A 17 15.80 -3.50 -16.84
C PRO A 17 16.00 -2.17 -16.09
N GLY A 18 15.27 -2.00 -14.98
CA GLY A 18 15.53 -1.01 -13.93
C GLY A 18 14.40 0.00 -13.71
N LEU A 19 14.44 0.63 -12.54
CA LEU A 19 13.56 1.73 -12.09
C LEU A 19 13.73 2.97 -12.99
N ASP A 20 13.26 2.93 -14.22
CA ASP A 20 13.51 3.95 -15.23
C ASP A 20 12.74 5.25 -14.94
N ASN A 21 11.66 5.23 -14.15
CA ASN A 21 10.87 6.45 -13.92
C ASN A 21 10.01 6.48 -12.64
N LEU A 22 9.60 7.71 -12.29
CA LEU A 22 8.57 8.04 -11.27
C LEU A 22 7.28 7.21 -11.39
N ARG A 23 7.01 6.65 -12.58
CA ARG A 23 5.87 5.76 -12.84
C ARG A 23 5.98 4.45 -12.06
N GLU A 24 7.13 3.78 -12.07
CA GLU A 24 7.29 2.52 -11.33
C GLU A 24 7.24 2.74 -9.83
N VAL A 25 7.78 3.86 -9.34
CA VAL A 25 7.61 4.25 -7.93
C VAL A 25 6.12 4.34 -7.58
N ARG A 26 5.31 4.93 -8.46
CA ARG A 26 3.85 5.01 -8.29
C ARG A 26 3.20 3.63 -8.36
N ASP A 27 3.60 2.77 -9.29
CA ASP A 27 3.03 1.44 -9.48
C ASP A 27 3.32 0.53 -8.28
N ILE A 28 4.56 0.51 -7.79
CA ILE A 28 4.95 -0.20 -6.56
C ILE A 28 4.15 0.32 -5.36
N CYS A 29 4.04 1.64 -5.19
CA CYS A 29 3.22 2.22 -4.13
C CYS A 29 1.74 1.80 -4.24
N ALA A 30 1.18 1.75 -5.46
CA ALA A 30 -0.18 1.33 -5.70
C ALA A 30 -0.41 -0.14 -5.36
N GLU A 31 0.52 -1.02 -5.72
CA GLU A 31 0.47 -2.43 -5.35
C GLU A 31 0.51 -2.64 -3.83
N ILE A 32 1.35 -1.89 -3.11
CA ILE A 32 1.40 -1.98 -1.64
C ILE A 32 0.05 -1.59 -1.02
N ILE A 33 -0.58 -0.52 -1.50
CA ILE A 33 -1.92 -0.15 -1.04
C ILE A 33 -2.94 -1.23 -1.40
N ASN A 34 -2.87 -1.80 -2.60
CA ASN A 34 -3.79 -2.84 -3.04
C ASN A 34 -3.66 -4.11 -2.18
N ASP A 35 -2.43 -4.53 -1.87
CA ASP A 35 -2.16 -5.65 -0.97
C ASP A 35 -2.74 -5.38 0.44
N TYR A 36 -2.68 -4.14 0.93
CA TYR A 36 -3.32 -3.76 2.20
C TYR A 36 -4.85 -3.81 2.11
N LEU A 37 -5.44 -3.25 1.05
CA LEU A 37 -6.89 -3.24 0.83
C LEU A 37 -7.47 -4.66 0.71
N LYS A 38 -6.73 -5.55 0.07
CA LYS A 38 -7.07 -6.98 -0.05
C LYS A 38 -6.83 -7.77 1.24
N GLY A 39 -6.33 -7.13 2.30
CA GLY A 39 -5.99 -7.80 3.57
C GLY A 39 -4.79 -8.73 3.49
N LYS A 40 -4.02 -8.74 2.38
CA LYS A 40 -2.84 -9.58 2.20
C LYS A 40 -1.69 -9.17 3.13
N ILE A 41 -1.61 -7.89 3.46
CA ILE A 41 -0.61 -7.35 4.38
C ILE A 41 -1.26 -6.43 5.42
N SER A 42 -0.69 -6.42 6.64
CA SER A 42 -1.11 -5.50 7.69
C SER A 42 -0.70 -4.05 7.38
N TYR A 43 -1.35 -3.10 8.05
CA TYR A 43 -0.98 -1.67 7.95
C TYR A 43 0.50 -1.43 8.28
N ALA A 44 1.00 -2.05 9.35
CA ALA A 44 2.40 -1.92 9.75
C ALA A 44 3.35 -2.43 8.65
N LYS A 45 3.03 -3.57 8.03
CA LYS A 45 3.81 -4.14 6.93
C LYS A 45 3.76 -3.26 5.68
N ALA A 46 2.60 -2.71 5.33
CA ALA A 46 2.44 -1.77 4.22
C ALA A 46 3.26 -0.48 4.46
N MET A 47 3.19 0.11 5.66
CA MET A 47 3.96 1.29 6.02
C MET A 47 5.47 1.03 5.98
N ARG A 48 5.92 -0.13 6.48
CA ARG A 48 7.34 -0.53 6.42
C ARG A 48 7.83 -0.66 4.98
N ARG A 49 7.04 -1.25 4.08
CA ARG A 49 7.36 -1.36 2.64
C ARG A 49 7.48 0.02 1.98
N LEU A 50 6.57 0.95 2.27
CA LEU A 50 6.65 2.32 1.76
C LEU A 50 7.88 3.07 2.31
N ASN A 51 8.22 2.88 3.58
CA ASN A 51 9.43 3.48 4.16
C ASN A 51 10.69 2.91 3.52
N PHE A 52 10.77 1.59 3.33
CA PHE A 52 11.91 0.94 2.67
C PHE A 52 12.10 1.45 1.23
N LEU A 53 11.00 1.61 0.48
CA LEU A 53 11.04 2.19 -0.87
C LEU A 53 11.64 3.60 -0.85
N LYS A 54 11.27 4.44 0.14
CA LYS A 54 11.83 5.78 0.34
C LYS A 54 13.31 5.76 0.73
N THR A 55 13.67 5.03 1.79
CA THR A 55 14.98 5.15 2.43
C THR A 55 16.08 4.37 1.74
N THR A 56 15.71 3.29 1.05
CA THR A 56 16.67 2.34 0.51
C THR A 56 16.68 2.35 -1.00
N VAL A 57 15.51 2.17 -1.63
CA VAL A 57 15.41 2.07 -3.09
C VAL A 57 15.65 3.43 -3.74
N ILE A 58 14.80 4.43 -3.47
CA ILE A 58 14.90 5.75 -4.09
C ILE A 58 16.22 6.46 -3.74
N LYS A 59 16.73 6.26 -2.51
CA LYS A 59 17.97 6.90 -2.05
C LYS A 59 19.20 6.44 -2.85
N ARG A 60 19.29 5.13 -3.14
CA ARG A 60 20.46 4.51 -3.79
C ARG A 60 20.35 4.44 -5.31
N ASP A 61 19.19 4.77 -5.86
CA ASP A 61 18.94 4.69 -7.29
C ASP A 61 19.50 5.91 -8.04
N SER A 62 20.52 5.68 -8.85
CA SER A 62 21.13 6.68 -9.73
C SER A 62 20.21 7.06 -10.90
N LYS A 63 19.27 6.21 -11.33
CA LYS A 63 18.31 6.56 -12.40
C LYS A 63 17.29 7.61 -11.97
N LEU A 64 17.13 7.81 -10.65
CA LEU A 64 16.25 8.82 -10.08
C LEU A 64 16.97 10.14 -9.77
N GLU A 65 18.27 10.29 -10.08
CA GLU A 65 19.01 11.56 -9.98
C GLU A 65 18.20 12.71 -10.61
N GLY A 66 18.09 13.86 -9.95
CA GLY A 66 17.25 14.98 -10.39
C GLY A 66 15.73 14.80 -10.24
N LYS A 67 15.23 13.56 -10.09
CA LYS A 67 13.80 13.23 -9.89
C LYS A 67 13.47 12.79 -8.45
N LYS A 68 14.48 12.60 -7.59
CA LYS A 68 14.35 12.12 -6.19
C LYS A 68 13.26 12.87 -5.39
N ARG A 69 13.19 14.20 -5.52
CA ARG A 69 12.17 15.02 -4.86
C ARG A 69 10.74 14.63 -5.24
N LYS A 70 10.49 14.41 -6.55
CA LYS A 70 9.18 13.95 -7.05
C LYS A 70 8.89 12.53 -6.58
N ALA A 71 9.89 11.65 -6.57
CA ALA A 71 9.74 10.27 -6.10
C ALA A 71 9.35 10.22 -4.61
N TYR A 72 10.02 11.01 -3.75
CA TYR A 72 9.65 11.14 -2.35
C TYR A 72 8.25 11.69 -2.15
N ALA A 73 7.85 12.70 -2.93
CA ALA A 73 6.50 13.25 -2.87
C ALA A 73 5.43 12.20 -3.20
N ILE A 74 5.68 11.33 -4.20
CA ILE A 74 4.80 10.20 -4.51
C ILE A 74 4.65 9.29 -3.29
N VAL A 75 5.76 8.83 -2.71
CA VAL A 75 5.71 7.92 -1.55
C VAL A 75 4.95 8.54 -0.37
N GLU A 76 5.20 9.81 -0.07
CA GLU A 76 4.51 10.50 1.03
C GLU A 76 3.01 10.67 0.77
N ASN A 77 2.61 10.94 -0.47
CA ASN A 77 1.19 10.96 -0.85
C ASN A 77 0.52 9.59 -0.62
N PHE A 78 1.20 8.50 -0.95
CA PHE A 78 0.70 7.15 -0.70
C PHE A 78 0.67 6.80 0.79
N LYS A 79 1.63 7.25 1.59
CA LYS A 79 1.60 7.10 3.07
C LYS A 79 0.40 7.82 3.68
N LYS A 80 0.13 9.06 3.26
CA LYS A 80 -1.08 9.81 3.66
C LYS A 80 -2.36 9.06 3.26
N LYS A 81 -2.40 8.51 2.04
CA LYS A 81 -3.53 7.70 1.55
C LYS A 81 -3.74 6.45 2.41
N LEU A 82 -2.67 5.72 2.73
CA LEU A 82 -2.71 4.53 3.57
C LEU A 82 -3.26 4.85 4.97
N ARG A 83 -2.84 5.97 5.58
CA ARG A 83 -3.36 6.42 6.89
C ARG A 83 -4.87 6.68 6.85
N LYS A 84 -5.34 7.43 5.84
CA LYS A 84 -6.77 7.70 5.63
C LYS A 84 -7.57 6.41 5.41
N LEU A 85 -7.01 5.45 4.68
CA LEU A 85 -7.66 4.16 4.46
C LEU A 85 -7.82 3.37 5.76
N ARG A 86 -6.78 3.33 6.60
CA ARG A 86 -6.85 2.70 7.93
C ARG A 86 -7.97 3.30 8.77
N GLU A 87 -8.05 4.63 8.85
CA GLU A 87 -9.11 5.32 9.60
C GLU A 87 -10.50 4.95 9.09
N LYS A 88 -10.69 4.87 7.77
CA LYS A 88 -11.96 4.45 7.16
C LYS A 88 -12.32 3.00 7.50
N VAL A 89 -11.36 2.08 7.43
CA VAL A 89 -11.57 0.66 7.78
C VAL A 89 -11.95 0.53 9.25
N GLU A 90 -11.27 1.25 10.15
CA GLU A 90 -11.57 1.23 11.58
C GLU A 90 -12.94 1.85 11.91
N LYS A 91 -13.31 2.96 11.24
CA LYS A 91 -14.67 3.54 11.36
C LYS A 91 -15.75 2.55 10.90
N LYS A 92 -15.55 1.87 9.77
CA LYS A 92 -16.49 0.83 9.27
C LYS A 92 -16.65 -0.32 10.27
N LYS A 93 -15.56 -0.81 10.86
CA LYS A 93 -15.61 -1.84 11.91
C LYS A 93 -16.43 -1.40 13.12
N LYS A 94 -16.23 -0.17 13.62
CA LYS A 94 -16.99 0.39 14.75
C LYS A 94 -18.48 0.59 14.45
N ALA A 95 -18.83 0.97 13.22
CA ALA A 95 -20.23 1.09 12.81
C ALA A 95 -20.93 -0.29 12.81
N ASN A 96 -20.25 -1.31 12.29
CA ASN A 96 -20.81 -2.66 12.20
C ASN A 96 -20.91 -3.37 13.57
N SER A 97 -20.07 -3.01 14.55
CA SER A 97 -20.21 -3.54 15.91
C SER A 97 -21.38 -2.92 16.68
N LYS A 98 -21.70 -1.64 16.44
CA LYS A 98 -22.87 -0.97 17.04
C LYS A 98 -24.20 -1.53 16.53
N SER A 99 -24.32 -1.86 15.24
CA SER A 99 -25.52 -2.49 14.68
C SER A 99 -25.76 -3.90 15.25
N ARG A 100 -24.71 -4.73 15.34
CA ARG A 100 -24.80 -6.09 15.93
C ARG A 100 -25.21 -6.09 17.42
N LYS A 101 -24.81 -5.09 18.20
CA LYS A 101 -25.17 -4.99 19.64
C LYS A 101 -26.64 -4.64 19.86
N LYS A 102 -27.28 -3.91 18.93
CA LYS A 102 -28.70 -3.54 18.99
C LYS A 102 -29.63 -4.74 18.67
N GLY A 103 -29.23 -5.62 17.74
CA GLY A 103 -29.99 -6.84 17.41
C GLY A 103 -29.99 -7.94 18.49
N LYS A 104 -28.95 -8.05 19.32
CA LYS A 104 -28.87 -9.07 20.39
C LYS A 104 -29.74 -8.76 21.62
N LYS A 105 -30.08 -7.50 21.89
CA LYS A 105 -30.97 -7.13 23.02
C LYS A 105 -32.46 -7.37 22.74
N GLY A 106 -32.87 -7.53 21.47
CA GLY A 106 -34.27 -7.77 21.10
C GLY A 106 -34.72 -9.23 21.14
N LYS A 107 -33.80 -10.21 21.21
CA LYS A 107 -34.13 -11.65 21.14
C LYS A 107 -34.27 -12.35 22.51
N ARG A 108 -34.27 -11.60 23.62
CA ARG A 108 -34.27 -12.13 24.99
C ARG A 108 -35.57 -11.86 25.77
N LYS A 109 -36.67 -11.63 25.05
CA LYS A 109 -38.04 -11.58 25.57
C LYS A 109 -38.87 -12.63 24.81
N ARG A 110 -38.88 -13.86 25.30
CA ARG A 110 -39.94 -14.86 25.15
C ARG A 110 -39.74 -15.88 26.25
#